data_AF-A0A7S1VN42-F1
#
_entry.id   AF-A0A7S1VN42-F1
#
_cell.length_a   1.000
_cell.length_b   1.000
_cell.length_c   1.000
_cell.angle_alpha   90.00
_cell.angle_beta   90.00
_cell.angle_gamma   90.00
#
_symmetry.space_group_name_H-M   'P 1'
#
loop_
_entity.id
_entity.type
_entity.pdbx_description
1 polymer ?
#
loop_
_entity_poly.entity_id
_entity_poly.type
_entity_poly.pdbx_seq_one_letter_code
_entity_poly.pdbx_strand_id
1 'polypeptide(L)'
;LPLNVSTTFPPMTSFVELAPLISTITRGFTSPDELSTIGRIRGAQSDLSSAHMAQQAELKTIIAKYQKSVDKIDENLSAYQAKEAKLAAAVAEAQATLDNVSSSADSTSQQLVAAEEKLASLQAELARTQAQVDKATKAEAPKAPAKVAHELSLYLTITAVKFDYSKGALDSDQVVGYVCSPNESVPVKPFQFDLKDTSDFD
;
A
#
# COMPACT_ATOMS: atom_id res chain seq x y z
N LEU A 1 -28.54 78.44 -94.47
CA LEU A 1 -28.90 79.59 -93.59
C LEU A 1 -28.14 79.41 -92.28
N PRO A 2 -27.16 80.28 -91.96
CA PRO A 2 -26.27 80.09 -90.82
C PRO A 2 -26.88 80.66 -89.52
N LEU A 3 -26.74 79.92 -88.42
CA LEU A 3 -27.10 80.37 -87.07
C LEU A 3 -25.97 81.24 -86.51
N ASN A 4 -26.33 82.50 -86.26
CA ASN A 4 -25.49 83.55 -85.70
C ASN A 4 -25.23 83.27 -84.21
N VAL A 5 -23.99 82.99 -83.82
CA VAL A 5 -23.60 82.77 -82.42
C VAL A 5 -23.29 84.13 -81.80
N SER A 6 -24.30 84.75 -81.18
CA SER A 6 -24.12 86.00 -80.43
C SER A 6 -23.40 85.70 -79.11
N THR A 7 -22.09 85.89 -79.10
CA THR A 7 -21.29 85.93 -77.87
C THR A 7 -21.55 87.24 -77.13
N THR A 8 -22.62 87.26 -76.33
CA THR A 8 -22.89 88.36 -75.39
C THR A 8 -22.54 87.86 -73.99
N PHE A 9 -21.30 88.11 -73.56
CA PHE A 9 -20.95 87.97 -72.15
C PHE A 9 -21.70 89.06 -71.36
N PRO A 10 -22.41 88.73 -70.27
CA PRO A 10 -23.07 89.73 -69.44
C PRO A 10 -22.03 90.68 -68.82
N PRO A 11 -22.36 91.97 -68.63
CA PRO A 11 -21.46 92.93 -68.00
C PRO A 11 -21.14 92.49 -66.57
N MET A 12 -19.85 92.51 -66.23
CA MET A 12 -19.31 92.19 -64.91
C MET A 12 -20.08 92.93 -63.82
N THR A 13 -20.71 92.19 -62.92
CA THR A 13 -21.30 92.69 -61.67
C THR A 13 -20.24 93.49 -60.91
N SER A 14 -20.52 94.75 -60.59
CA SER A 14 -19.55 95.60 -59.91
C SER A 14 -19.30 95.08 -58.49
N PHE A 15 -18.07 95.18 -58.00
CA PHE A 15 -17.66 94.74 -56.65
C PHE A 15 -18.54 95.33 -55.53
N VAL A 16 -19.15 96.49 -55.77
CA VAL A 16 -20.06 97.19 -54.85
C VAL A 16 -21.34 96.38 -54.59
N GLU A 17 -21.86 95.66 -55.59
CA GLU A 17 -23.08 94.84 -55.44
C GLU A 17 -22.79 93.51 -54.72
N LEU A 18 -21.55 93.03 -54.74
CA LEU A 18 -21.11 91.84 -54.02
C LEU A 18 -20.75 92.12 -52.55
N ALA A 19 -20.51 93.39 -52.17
CA ALA A 19 -20.14 93.78 -50.81
C ALA A 19 -21.14 93.31 -49.71
N PRO A 20 -22.47 93.45 -49.84
CA PRO A 20 -23.41 92.95 -48.82
C PRO A 20 -23.42 91.42 -48.72
N LEU A 21 -23.22 90.71 -49.83
CA LEU A 21 -23.10 89.25 -49.83
C LEU A 21 -21.81 88.83 -49.13
N ILE A 22 -20.68 89.46 -49.46
CA ILE A 22 -19.37 89.22 -48.82
C ILE A 22 -19.46 89.52 -47.32
N SER A 23 -20.11 90.62 -46.91
CA SER A 23 -20.29 90.95 -45.49
C SER A 23 -21.17 89.94 -44.76
N THR A 24 -22.20 89.40 -45.42
CA THR A 24 -23.10 88.38 -44.85
C THR A 24 -22.37 87.05 -44.68
N ILE A 25 -21.63 86.63 -45.71
CA ILE A 25 -20.79 85.43 -45.68
C ILE A 25 -19.72 85.59 -44.59
N THR A 26 -19.02 86.72 -44.55
CA THR A 26 -17.99 87.00 -43.53
C THR A 26 -18.60 86.97 -42.14
N ARG A 27 -19.76 87.61 -41.92
CA ARG A 27 -20.47 87.60 -40.63
C ARG A 27 -20.94 86.21 -40.21
N GLY A 28 -21.34 85.36 -41.16
CA GLY A 28 -21.63 83.95 -40.89
C GLY A 28 -20.39 83.25 -40.33
N PHE A 29 -19.27 83.31 -41.07
CA PHE A 29 -18.01 82.69 -40.67
C PHE A 29 -17.31 83.32 -39.46
N THR A 30 -17.69 84.54 -39.05
CA THR A 30 -17.18 85.20 -37.84
C THR A 30 -18.25 85.33 -36.75
N SER A 31 -19.37 84.61 -36.86
CA SER A 31 -20.42 84.65 -35.84
C SER A 31 -19.89 84.09 -34.51
N PRO A 32 -19.94 84.86 -33.41
CA PRO A 32 -19.47 84.41 -32.10
C PRO A 32 -20.13 83.10 -31.64
N ASP A 33 -21.39 82.87 -32.05
CA ASP A 33 -22.16 81.69 -31.69
C ASP A 33 -21.61 80.42 -32.36
N GLU A 34 -21.25 80.49 -33.64
CA GLU A 34 -20.66 79.37 -34.38
C GLU A 34 -19.26 79.03 -33.84
N LEU A 35 -18.44 80.05 -33.57
CA LEU A 35 -17.12 79.87 -32.94
C LEU A 35 -17.23 79.23 -31.55
N SER A 36 -18.22 79.65 -30.74
CA SER A 36 -18.46 79.04 -29.42
C SER A 36 -18.93 77.59 -29.53
N THR A 37 -19.71 77.26 -30.56
CA THR A 37 -20.20 75.90 -30.81
C THR A 37 -19.06 74.99 -31.25
N ILE A 38 -18.19 75.46 -32.15
CA ILE A 38 -16.97 74.75 -32.57
C ILE A 38 -16.05 74.52 -31.37
N GLY A 39 -15.90 75.51 -30.49
CA GLY A 39 -15.14 75.38 -29.25
C GLY A 39 -15.71 74.29 -28.32
N ARG A 40 -17.03 74.26 -28.13
CA ARG A 40 -17.71 73.21 -27.35
C ARG A 40 -17.54 71.82 -27.97
N ILE A 41 -17.68 71.70 -29.29
CA ILE A 41 -17.46 70.42 -30.00
C ILE A 41 -16.02 69.95 -29.81
N ARG A 42 -15.04 70.84 -29.96
CA ARG A 42 -13.63 70.50 -29.75
C ARG A 42 -13.34 70.08 -28.31
N GLY A 43 -13.92 70.78 -27.34
CA GLY A 43 -13.84 70.41 -25.92
C GLY A 43 -14.41 69.02 -25.68
N ALA A 44 -15.66 68.78 -26.11
CA ALA A 44 -16.32 67.50 -25.98
C ALA A 44 -15.55 66.36 -26.69
N GLN A 45 -14.95 66.63 -27.85
CA GLN A 45 -14.11 65.65 -28.56
C GLN A 45 -12.84 65.31 -27.79
N SER A 46 -12.19 66.31 -27.18
CA SER A 46 -11.02 66.11 -26.33
C SER A 46 -11.35 65.30 -25.08
N ASP A 47 -12.46 65.60 -24.42
CA ASP A 47 -12.94 64.89 -23.24
C ASP A 47 -13.29 63.44 -23.58
N LEU A 48 -14.01 63.22 -24.68
CA LEU A 48 -14.36 61.90 -25.18
C LEU A 48 -13.11 61.07 -25.52
N SER A 49 -12.12 61.67 -26.18
CA SER A 49 -10.87 61.00 -26.50
C SER A 49 -10.10 60.59 -25.23
N SER A 50 -10.04 61.49 -24.24
CA SER A 50 -9.40 61.22 -22.96
C SER A 50 -10.11 60.10 -22.19
N ALA A 51 -11.43 60.12 -22.14
CA ALA A 51 -12.24 59.07 -21.51
C ALA A 51 -12.06 57.72 -22.21
N HIS A 52 -12.03 57.69 -23.55
CA HIS A 52 -11.78 56.47 -24.32
C HIS A 52 -10.38 55.89 -24.03
N MET A 53 -9.35 56.73 -23.96
CA MET A 53 -8.00 56.29 -23.63
C MET A 53 -7.91 55.71 -22.21
N ALA A 54 -8.58 56.35 -21.24
CA ALA A 54 -8.66 55.85 -19.87
C ALA A 54 -9.35 54.47 -19.82
N GLN A 55 -10.50 54.32 -20.48
CA GLN A 55 -11.21 53.05 -20.54
C GLN A 55 -10.39 51.95 -21.22
N GLN A 56 -9.66 52.30 -22.30
CA GLN A 56 -8.79 51.34 -22.97
C GLN A 56 -7.62 50.88 -22.09
N ALA A 57 -7.05 51.79 -21.29
CA ALA A 57 -6.01 51.45 -20.32
C ALA A 57 -6.54 50.55 -19.20
N GLU A 58 -7.75 50.82 -18.71
CA GLU A 58 -8.41 50.00 -17.69
C GLU A 58 -8.71 48.59 -18.23
N LEU A 59 -9.28 48.48 -19.43
CA LEU A 59 -9.55 47.18 -20.07
C LEU A 59 -8.27 46.37 -20.27
N LYS A 60 -7.18 46.99 -20.72
CA LYS A 60 -5.87 46.31 -20.82
C LYS A 60 -5.40 45.78 -19.47
N THR A 61 -5.58 46.54 -18.41
CA THR A 61 -5.21 46.14 -17.04
C THR A 61 -6.06 44.96 -16.57
N ILE A 62 -7.37 44.99 -16.82
CA ILE A 62 -8.30 43.91 -16.49
C ILE A 62 -7.94 42.64 -17.28
N ILE A 63 -7.71 42.74 -18.59
CA ILE A 63 -7.29 41.63 -19.44
C ILE A 63 -5.99 41.00 -18.91
N ALA A 64 -4.99 41.82 -18.58
CA ALA A 64 -3.73 41.32 -18.02
C ALA A 64 -3.92 40.58 -16.68
N LYS A 65 -4.85 41.05 -15.84
CA LYS A 65 -5.19 40.39 -14.57
C LYS A 65 -5.87 39.04 -14.81
N TYR A 66 -6.84 38.98 -15.73
CA TYR A 66 -7.52 37.73 -16.07
C TYR A 66 -6.57 36.73 -16.71
N GLN A 67 -5.68 37.18 -17.60
CA GLN A 67 -4.67 36.32 -18.20
C GLN A 67 -3.80 35.66 -17.13
N LYS A 68 -3.27 36.42 -16.17
CA LYS A 68 -2.51 35.86 -15.05
C LYS A 68 -3.32 34.87 -14.21
N SER A 69 -4.63 35.10 -14.06
CA SER A 69 -5.49 34.18 -13.34
C SER A 69 -5.70 32.87 -14.10
N VAL A 70 -5.84 32.95 -15.43
CA VAL A 70 -5.92 31.78 -16.31
C VAL A 70 -4.62 30.99 -16.25
N ASP A 71 -3.47 31.64 -16.42
CA ASP A 71 -2.16 30.99 -16.35
C ASP A 71 -1.97 30.23 -15.02
N LYS A 72 -2.38 30.85 -13.90
CA LYS A 72 -2.34 30.21 -12.58
C LYS A 72 -3.30 29.03 -12.45
N ILE A 73 -4.48 29.09 -13.07
CA ILE A 73 -5.43 27.96 -13.08
C ILE A 73 -4.84 26.81 -13.88
N ASP A 74 -4.23 27.09 -15.03
CA ASP A 74 -3.61 26.07 -15.89
C ASP A 74 -2.42 25.40 -15.20
N GLU A 75 -1.56 26.16 -14.52
CA GLU A 75 -0.46 25.62 -13.71
C GLU A 75 -0.99 24.68 -12.61
N ASN A 76 -2.03 25.11 -11.89
CA ASN A 76 -2.65 24.28 -10.85
C ASN A 76 -3.30 23.02 -11.44
N LEU A 77 -4.00 23.14 -12.57
CA LEU A 77 -4.63 22.01 -13.25
C LEU A 77 -3.59 20.96 -13.62
N SER A 78 -2.45 21.39 -14.19
CA SER A 78 -1.34 20.49 -14.53
C SER A 78 -0.77 19.80 -13.29
N ALA A 79 -0.60 20.52 -12.19
CA ALA A 79 -0.15 19.95 -10.93
C ALA A 79 -1.14 18.92 -10.36
N TYR A 80 -2.45 19.19 -10.44
CA TYR A 80 -3.48 18.24 -10.02
C TYR A 80 -3.50 16.99 -10.89
N GLN A 81 -3.40 17.12 -12.21
CA GLN A 81 -3.32 15.97 -13.13
C GLN A 81 -2.09 15.10 -12.84
N ALA A 82 -0.93 15.70 -12.58
CA ALA A 82 0.27 14.96 -12.21
C ALA A 82 0.11 14.21 -10.87
N LYS A 83 -0.58 14.83 -9.90
CA LYS A 83 -0.89 14.20 -8.61
C LYS A 83 -1.89 13.06 -8.75
N GLU A 84 -2.92 13.25 -9.58
CA GLU A 84 -3.93 12.23 -9.87
C GLU A 84 -3.29 11.02 -10.55
N ALA A 85 -2.42 11.22 -11.54
CA ALA A 85 -1.69 10.13 -12.18
C ALA A 85 -0.82 9.33 -11.19
N LYS A 86 -0.13 10.01 -10.27
CA LYS A 86 0.65 9.35 -9.21
C LYS A 86 -0.24 8.55 -8.26
N LEU A 87 -1.39 9.09 -7.86
CA LEU A 87 -2.34 8.40 -7.00
C LEU A 87 -2.93 7.18 -7.69
N ALA A 88 -3.30 7.29 -8.96
CA ALA A 88 -3.80 6.17 -9.76
C ALA A 88 -2.77 5.04 -9.85
N ALA A 89 -1.50 5.38 -10.07
CA ALA A 89 -0.41 4.39 -10.06
C ALA A 89 -0.24 3.71 -8.69
N ALA A 90 -0.28 4.48 -7.60
CA ALA A 90 -0.19 3.93 -6.24
C ALA A 90 -1.37 3.00 -5.90
N VAL A 91 -2.58 3.35 -6.35
CA VAL A 91 -3.77 2.49 -6.18
C VAL A 91 -3.61 1.19 -6.96
N ALA A 92 -3.11 1.25 -8.20
CA ALA A 92 -2.87 0.05 -9.01
C ALA A 92 -1.81 -0.87 -8.37
N GLU A 93 -0.73 -0.31 -7.82
CA GLU A 93 0.30 -1.06 -7.10
C GLU A 93 -0.24 -1.68 -5.81
N ALA A 94 -1.04 -0.94 -5.05
CA ALA A 94 -1.69 -1.46 -3.85
C ALA A 94 -2.64 -2.62 -4.17
N GLN A 95 -3.41 -2.51 -5.27
CA GLN A 95 -4.29 -3.58 -5.72
C GLN A 95 -3.49 -4.84 -6.13
N ALA A 96 -2.41 -4.67 -6.90
CA ALA A 96 -1.53 -5.79 -7.26
C ALA A 96 -0.91 -6.46 -6.03
N THR A 97 -0.55 -5.67 -5.01
CA THR A 97 -0.03 -6.19 -3.74
C THR A 97 -1.10 -6.97 -2.99
N LEU A 98 -2.34 -6.48 -2.95
CA LEU A 98 -3.47 -7.16 -2.33
C LEU A 98 -3.75 -8.50 -3.00
N ASP A 99 -3.76 -8.53 -4.33
CA ASP A 99 -4.00 -9.76 -5.10
C ASP A 99 -2.91 -10.81 -4.82
N ASN A 100 -1.64 -10.39 -4.76
CA ASN A 100 -0.52 -11.26 -4.40
C ASN A 100 -0.65 -11.80 -2.97
N VAL A 101 -1.00 -10.95 -2.01
CA VAL A 101 -1.21 -11.37 -0.61
C VAL A 101 -2.38 -12.34 -0.51
N SER A 102 -3.48 -12.09 -1.22
CA SER A 102 -4.64 -12.99 -1.25
C SER A 102 -4.25 -14.35 -1.82
N SER A 103 -3.56 -14.38 -2.97
CA SER A 103 -3.09 -15.63 -3.57
C SER A 103 -2.14 -16.41 -2.65
N SER A 104 -1.23 -15.70 -1.97
CA SER A 104 -0.34 -16.31 -0.97
C SER A 104 -1.11 -16.85 0.23
N ALA A 105 -2.14 -16.15 0.71
CA ALA A 105 -2.97 -16.59 1.81
C ALA A 105 -3.77 -17.85 1.43
N ASP A 106 -4.34 -17.90 0.22
CA ASP A 106 -5.03 -19.07 -0.31
C ASP A 106 -4.11 -20.29 -0.40
N SER A 107 -2.89 -20.10 -0.92
CA SER A 107 -1.89 -21.17 -0.98
C SER A 107 -1.49 -21.67 0.41
N THR A 108 -1.30 -20.76 1.36
CA THR A 108 -0.97 -21.11 2.75
C THR A 108 -2.12 -21.87 3.41
N SER A 109 -3.36 -21.46 3.17
CA SER A 109 -4.54 -22.15 3.66
C SER A 109 -4.64 -23.57 3.11
N GLN A 110 -4.39 -23.77 1.81
CA GLN A 110 -4.33 -25.11 1.21
C GLN A 110 -3.22 -25.97 1.81
N GLN A 111 -2.05 -25.40 2.07
CA GLN A 111 -0.95 -26.11 2.72
C GLN A 111 -1.29 -26.52 4.16
N LEU A 112 -2.03 -25.67 4.88
CA LEU A 112 -2.49 -25.96 6.24
C LEU A 112 -3.47 -27.14 6.25
N VAL A 113 -4.45 -27.15 5.34
CA VAL A 113 -5.37 -28.30 5.18
C VAL A 113 -4.60 -29.59 4.86
N ALA A 114 -3.66 -29.54 3.92
CA ALA A 114 -2.84 -30.70 3.56
C ALA A 114 -1.95 -31.19 4.73
N ALA A 115 -1.47 -30.28 5.58
CA ALA A 115 -0.71 -30.63 6.77
C ALA A 115 -1.59 -31.27 7.85
N GLU A 116 -2.82 -30.77 8.04
CA GLU A 116 -3.80 -31.37 8.95
C GLU A 116 -4.18 -32.80 8.53
N GLU A 117 -4.40 -33.04 7.23
CA GLU A 117 -4.66 -34.38 6.70
C GLU A 117 -3.47 -35.33 6.95
N LYS A 118 -2.24 -34.85 6.75
CA LYS A 118 -1.03 -35.62 7.07
C LYS A 118 -0.93 -35.94 8.55
N LEU A 119 -1.20 -34.98 9.44
CA LEU A 119 -1.22 -35.22 10.88
C LEU A 119 -2.25 -36.28 11.27
N ALA A 120 -3.46 -36.21 10.71
CA ALA A 120 -4.49 -37.23 10.94
C ALA A 120 -4.04 -38.62 10.46
N SER A 121 -3.37 -38.70 9.32
CA SER A 121 -2.84 -39.97 8.79
C SER A 121 -1.76 -40.57 9.68
N LEU A 122 -0.81 -39.75 10.16
CA LEU A 122 0.26 -40.19 11.06
C LEU A 122 -0.29 -40.60 12.42
N GLN A 123 -1.28 -39.90 12.95
CA GLN A 123 -1.97 -40.29 14.18
C GLN A 123 -2.64 -41.66 14.04
N ALA A 124 -3.29 -41.92 12.90
CA ALA A 124 -3.89 -43.22 12.62
C ALA A 124 -2.83 -44.33 12.50
N GLU A 125 -1.68 -44.03 11.90
CA GLU A 125 -0.56 -44.97 11.81
C GLU A 125 0.04 -45.27 13.19
N LEU A 126 0.26 -44.24 14.02
CA LEU A 126 0.78 -44.37 15.38
C LEU A 126 -0.17 -45.22 16.24
N ALA A 127 -1.49 -45.02 16.12
CA ALA A 127 -2.48 -45.86 16.79
C ALA A 127 -2.40 -47.33 16.33
N ARG A 128 -2.16 -47.59 15.04
CA ARG A 128 -1.98 -48.95 14.51
C ARG A 128 -0.69 -49.60 15.01
N THR A 129 0.43 -48.87 14.98
CA THR A 129 1.72 -49.40 15.46
C THR A 129 1.67 -49.63 16.97
N GLN A 130 1.01 -48.76 17.73
CA GLN A 130 0.81 -48.97 19.16
C GLN A 130 -0.02 -50.23 19.41
N ALA A 131 -1.11 -50.43 18.67
CA ALA A 131 -1.90 -51.66 18.76
C ALA A 131 -1.08 -52.91 18.39
N GLN A 132 -0.13 -52.80 17.44
CA GLN A 132 0.79 -53.89 17.10
C GLN A 132 1.80 -54.16 18.22
N VAL A 133 2.38 -53.13 18.84
CA VAL A 133 3.28 -53.26 19.99
C VAL A 133 2.55 -53.89 21.18
N ASP A 134 1.33 -53.45 21.48
CA ASP A 134 0.52 -54.02 22.55
C ASP A 134 0.17 -55.50 22.28
N LYS A 135 -0.01 -55.86 21.01
CA LYS A 135 -0.24 -57.25 20.60
C LYS A 135 1.04 -58.10 20.71
N ALA A 136 2.17 -57.56 20.30
CA ALA A 136 3.48 -58.22 20.39
C ALA A 136 3.88 -58.41 21.86
N THR A 137 3.84 -57.37 22.69
CA THR A 137 4.13 -57.45 24.13
C THR A 137 3.23 -58.42 24.88
N LYS A 138 1.94 -58.53 24.52
CA LYS A 138 1.04 -59.57 25.07
C LYS A 138 1.36 -60.99 24.58
N ALA A 139 1.90 -61.14 23.38
CA ALA A 139 2.31 -62.43 22.82
C ALA A 139 3.70 -62.87 23.32
N GLU A 140 4.58 -61.91 23.61
CA GLU A 140 5.95 -62.13 24.07
C GLU A 140 6.10 -62.23 25.58
N ALA A 141 5.07 -61.89 26.38
CA ALA A 141 5.07 -62.17 27.81
C ALA A 141 5.19 -63.69 28.00
N PRO A 142 6.36 -64.23 28.40
CA PRO A 142 6.47 -65.63 28.65
C PRO A 142 5.67 -65.87 29.92
N LYS A 143 4.52 -66.53 29.79
CA LYS A 143 3.97 -67.26 30.94
C LYS A 143 5.00 -68.31 31.28
N ALA A 144 5.96 -67.94 32.14
CA ALA A 144 6.83 -68.90 32.78
C ALA A 144 5.92 -70.03 33.28
N PRO A 145 6.26 -71.31 33.03
CA PRO A 145 5.48 -72.42 33.53
C PRO A 145 5.24 -72.17 35.02
N ALA A 146 4.02 -72.37 35.53
CA ALA A 146 3.65 -71.98 36.90
C ALA A 146 4.64 -72.50 37.97
N LYS A 147 5.31 -73.64 37.70
CA LYS A 147 6.41 -74.17 38.50
C LYS A 147 7.63 -73.26 38.55
N VAL A 148 8.11 -72.75 37.41
CA VAL A 148 9.27 -71.85 37.33
C VAL A 148 8.96 -70.52 38.01
N ALA A 149 7.74 -70.00 37.85
CA ALA A 149 7.32 -68.79 38.55
C ALA A 149 7.30 -68.99 40.09
N HIS A 150 6.83 -70.15 40.55
CA HIS A 150 6.84 -70.50 41.97
C HIS A 150 8.27 -70.69 42.51
N GLU A 151 9.12 -71.39 41.77
CA GLU A 151 10.53 -71.60 42.13
C GLU A 151 11.30 -70.28 42.20
N LEU A 152 11.16 -69.40 41.20
CA LEU A 152 11.78 -68.08 41.22
C LEU A 152 11.23 -67.19 42.36
N SER A 153 9.93 -67.31 42.67
CA SER A 153 9.35 -66.65 43.83
C SER A 153 9.91 -67.20 45.14
N LEU A 154 10.16 -68.50 45.25
CA LEU A 154 10.81 -69.12 46.41
C LEU A 154 12.25 -68.65 46.54
N TYR A 155 13.02 -68.63 45.44
CA TYR A 155 14.38 -68.07 45.44
C TYR A 155 14.40 -66.64 45.98
N LEU A 156 13.50 -65.78 45.49
CA LEU A 156 13.41 -64.40 45.98
C LEU A 156 13.02 -64.34 47.46
N THR A 157 12.10 -65.19 47.91
CA THR A 157 11.61 -65.19 49.30
C THR A 157 12.67 -65.73 50.27
N ILE A 158 13.42 -66.76 49.87
CA ILE A 158 14.44 -67.40 50.70
C ILE A 158 15.72 -66.57 50.73
N THR A 159 16.18 -66.11 49.57
CA THR A 159 17.47 -65.38 49.47
C THR A 159 17.31 -63.89 49.77
N ALA A 160 16.10 -63.35 49.63
CA ALA A 160 15.86 -61.92 49.71
C ALA A 160 16.72 -61.11 48.71
N VAL A 161 17.27 -61.73 47.66
CA VAL A 161 18.23 -61.10 46.75
C VAL A 161 17.58 -60.74 45.42
N LYS A 162 17.88 -59.55 44.91
CA LYS A 162 17.56 -59.11 43.55
C LYS A 162 18.83 -58.76 42.79
N PHE A 163 18.98 -59.34 41.61
CA PHE A 163 20.10 -59.06 40.72
C PHE A 163 19.81 -57.84 39.82
N ASP A 164 20.79 -56.98 39.63
CA ASP A 164 20.71 -55.80 38.77
C ASP A 164 21.46 -56.04 37.46
N TYR A 165 20.72 -56.55 36.46
CA TYR A 165 21.24 -56.85 35.13
C TYR A 165 21.48 -55.61 34.25
N SER A 166 21.18 -54.40 34.76
CA SER A 166 21.47 -53.15 34.03
C SER A 166 22.88 -52.63 34.30
N LYS A 167 23.50 -53.04 35.42
CA LYS A 167 24.83 -52.59 35.86
C LYS A 167 25.93 -53.62 35.67
N GLY A 168 25.60 -54.91 35.64
CA GLY A 168 26.46 -55.96 35.10
C GLY A 168 26.09 -56.16 33.64
N ALA A 169 26.95 -55.76 32.71
CA ALA A 169 26.79 -56.14 31.31
C ALA A 169 26.79 -57.67 31.22
N LEU A 170 26.04 -58.26 30.29
CA LEU A 170 26.01 -59.73 30.10
C LEU A 170 27.40 -60.35 29.87
N ASP A 171 28.39 -59.53 29.48
CA ASP A 171 29.79 -59.93 29.22
C ASP A 171 30.76 -59.54 30.34
N SER A 172 30.27 -58.98 31.46
CA SER A 172 31.10 -58.70 32.64
C SER A 172 31.06 -59.90 33.59
N ASP A 173 32.23 -60.36 34.03
CA ASP A 173 32.39 -61.40 35.06
C ASP A 173 31.99 -60.88 36.46
N GLN A 174 31.00 -59.99 36.54
CA GLN A 174 30.57 -59.34 37.78
C GLN A 174 29.10 -59.62 38.07
N VAL A 175 28.83 -60.05 39.30
CA VAL A 175 27.48 -60.26 39.82
C VAL A 175 27.13 -59.09 40.72
N VAL A 176 26.19 -58.25 40.29
CA VAL A 176 25.72 -57.08 41.03
C VAL A 176 24.26 -57.27 41.46
N GLY A 177 23.95 -56.92 42.70
CA GLY A 177 22.59 -57.00 43.19
C GLY A 177 22.39 -56.29 44.52
N TYR A 178 21.19 -56.48 45.06
CA TYR A 178 20.76 -55.89 46.32
C TYR A 178 20.02 -56.92 47.16
N VAL A 179 20.23 -56.90 48.47
CA VAL A 179 19.41 -57.66 49.43
C VAL A 179 18.22 -56.79 49.85
N CYS A 180 17.01 -57.35 49.75
CA CYS A 180 15.73 -56.77 50.11
C CYS A 180 15.22 -57.41 51.40
N SER A 181 14.96 -56.61 52.44
CA SER A 181 14.27 -57.11 53.64
C SER A 181 12.76 -57.27 53.38
N PRO A 182 12.09 -58.29 53.94
CA PRO A 182 10.65 -58.49 53.73
C PRO A 182 9.76 -57.31 54.13
N ASN A 183 10.25 -56.41 54.99
CA ASN A 183 9.46 -55.32 55.58
C ASN A 183 9.83 -53.91 55.05
N GLU A 184 10.78 -53.79 54.12
CA GLU A 184 11.21 -52.49 53.60
C GLU A 184 11.21 -52.46 52.06
N SER A 185 10.55 -51.45 51.49
CA SER A 185 10.47 -51.20 50.05
C SER A 185 11.76 -50.63 49.45
N VAL A 186 12.80 -50.42 50.27
CA VAL A 186 14.08 -49.82 49.89
C VAL A 186 15.17 -50.91 49.95
N PRO A 187 16.04 -51.03 48.93
CA PRO A 187 17.14 -52.01 48.95
C PRO A 187 18.07 -51.75 50.14
N VAL A 188 18.27 -52.78 50.98
CA VAL A 188 18.93 -52.64 52.28
C VAL A 188 20.45 -52.68 52.15
N LYS A 189 20.98 -53.49 51.23
CA LYS A 189 22.44 -53.61 51.03
C LYS A 189 22.79 -53.97 49.58
N PRO A 190 23.54 -53.13 48.86
CA PRO A 190 24.15 -53.53 47.58
C PRO A 190 25.25 -54.56 47.82
N PHE A 191 25.43 -55.47 46.87
CA PHE A 191 26.60 -56.32 46.75
C PHE A 191 27.09 -56.34 45.30
N GLN A 192 28.39 -56.52 45.15
CA GLN A 192 29.07 -56.67 43.87
C GLN A 192 30.19 -57.68 44.08
N PHE A 193 30.14 -58.79 43.34
CA PHE A 193 31.15 -59.84 43.37
C PHE A 193 31.79 -59.96 41.99
N ASP A 194 33.11 -60.08 41.95
CA ASP A 194 33.85 -60.44 40.74
C ASP A 194 34.06 -61.95 40.73
N LEU A 195 33.58 -62.62 39.68
CA LEU A 195 33.70 -64.07 39.53
C LEU A 195 35.15 -64.55 39.39
N LYS A 196 36.09 -63.66 39.05
CA LYS A 196 37.52 -63.98 38.97
C LYS A 196 38.24 -63.92 40.31
N ASP A 197 37.65 -63.26 41.30
CA ASP A 197 38.21 -63.12 42.63
C ASP A 197 37.41 -63.99 43.62
N THR A 198 37.86 -65.23 43.82
CA THR A 198 37.19 -66.16 44.72
C THR A 198 37.63 -66.02 46.17
N SER A 199 38.32 -64.94 46.54
CA SER A 199 38.79 -64.72 47.92
C SER A 199 37.66 -64.55 48.93
N ASP A 200 36.47 -64.17 48.46
CA ASP A 200 35.33 -63.79 49.30
C ASP A 200 34.28 -64.92 49.46
N PHE A 201 34.62 -66.17 49.10
CA PHE A 201 33.74 -67.35 49.24
C PHE A 201 33.88 -68.10 50.58
N ASP A 202 34.56 -67.52 51.58
CA ASP A 202 34.66 -68.06 52.95
C ASP A 202 33.40 -67.81 53.81
#